data_AF-V6M7J9-F1
#
_entry.id   AF-V6M7J9-F1
#
_cell.length_a   1.000
_cell.length_b   1.000
_cell.length_c   1.000
_cell.angle_alpha   90.00
_cell.angle_beta   90.00
_cell.angle_gamma   90.00
#
_symmetry.space_group_name_H-M   'P 1'
#
loop_
_entity.id
_entity.type
_entity.pdbx_description
1 polymer ?
#
loop_
_entity_poly.entity_id
_entity_poly.type
_entity_poly.pdbx_seq_one_letter_code
_entity_poly.pdbx_strand_id
1 'polypeptide(L)'
;MVDPQNQAAAWIKNMYKQDIQVTTLNNKRFRMILENAVENGLPLLIEDVEEEIDPVLDPILEKQYIITGTRKEVKIGDQTKQIDENFKLFITTKLPNPKYSPETYAKTSIIDFTVTFGGLESQLLSRTVNIERKELEEQRRQLLEEVNSNKKIALQLEGDLLERLSNTTGNLLDDSSLVEVLNKTKQTTEEVKEKLANAAETEKRINEAREEYVIVATRGAIIYFLITEMTLVNNMYQTSLKQFLDLFDLSILEAPPNNIAARRIQQIISYMTLKLFKYVMRGLYERDKLLFVLNLCLKIDMKKDKISQQEFFVFIRGGAALDLSNIKSKPQFVADNSWLNVVALSALSAFAQLPQQISENESEWKNYYNEEAIEIAKLPQEYEGRLNEFQKLLLIRCLREDRTMLAASAYIQSCFASKDPSMKEDGKEFVEPVVADYDDILINETNQCMPVCFLLSLGSDPTGQLEMFAKKRKIELKSISMGQGQEPAARRLVADCITNGGWGNDQQFPSCYQVYGRG
;
A
#
# COMPACT_ATOMS: atom_id res chain seq x y z
N MET A 1 -14.23 -3.21 12.64
CA MET A 1 -13.57 -2.70 11.41
C MET A 1 -12.24 -3.39 11.27
N VAL A 2 -12.03 -4.08 10.16
CA VAL A 2 -10.75 -4.71 9.82
C VAL A 2 -9.86 -3.62 9.22
N ASP A 3 -8.89 -3.13 9.98
CA ASP A 3 -8.10 -1.93 9.62
C ASP A 3 -6.59 -2.14 9.89
N PRO A 4 -5.91 -2.99 9.10
CA PRO A 4 -4.50 -3.31 9.32
C PRO A 4 -3.58 -2.09 9.24
N GLN A 5 -3.98 -1.07 8.46
CA GLN A 5 -3.20 0.15 8.23
C GLN A 5 -3.60 1.31 9.16
N ASN A 6 -4.54 1.13 10.09
CA ASN A 6 -5.08 2.15 11.00
C ASN A 6 -5.68 3.40 10.31
N GLN A 7 -6.15 3.27 9.07
CA GLN A 7 -6.75 4.39 8.35
C GLN A 7 -8.13 4.73 8.90
N ALA A 8 -8.96 3.71 9.17
CA ALA A 8 -10.28 3.92 9.75
C ALA A 8 -10.17 4.47 11.18
N ALA A 9 -9.27 3.92 12.00
CA ALA A 9 -9.03 4.43 13.35
C ALA A 9 -8.64 5.91 13.33
N ALA A 10 -7.69 6.29 12.46
CA ALA A 10 -7.29 7.69 12.29
C ALA A 10 -8.43 8.58 11.79
N TRP A 11 -9.24 8.08 10.84
CA TRP A 11 -10.39 8.81 10.31
C TRP A 11 -11.46 9.04 11.37
N ILE A 12 -11.81 8.03 12.16
CA ILE A 12 -12.76 8.14 13.28
C ILE A 12 -12.26 9.14 14.32
N LYS A 13 -10.97 9.04 14.71
CA LYS A 13 -10.35 10.01 15.63
C LYS A 13 -10.43 11.44 15.09
N ASN A 14 -10.22 11.64 13.79
CA ASN A 14 -10.32 12.96 13.17
C ASN A 14 -11.76 13.47 13.02
N MET A 15 -12.73 12.57 12.84
CA MET A 15 -14.15 12.90 12.72
C MET A 15 -14.70 13.46 14.04
N TYR A 16 -14.37 12.81 15.16
CA TYR A 16 -14.87 13.17 16.50
C TYR A 16 -13.89 14.02 17.33
N LYS A 17 -12.64 14.17 16.87
CA LYS A 17 -11.59 14.99 17.50
C LYS A 17 -11.43 14.75 19.00
N GLN A 18 -11.85 15.68 19.83
CA GLN A 18 -11.71 15.60 21.30
C GLN A 18 -12.91 14.91 21.97
N ASP A 19 -14.01 14.70 21.24
CA ASP A 19 -15.25 14.14 21.79
C ASP A 19 -15.22 12.61 21.88
N ILE A 20 -14.21 11.97 21.27
CA ILE A 20 -14.06 10.51 21.27
C ILE A 20 -13.20 10.01 22.43
N GLN A 21 -13.67 8.95 23.08
CA GLN A 21 -12.85 8.17 24.00
C GLN A 21 -12.17 7.02 23.26
N VAL A 22 -10.88 6.84 23.49
CA VAL A 22 -10.07 5.77 22.88
C VAL A 22 -9.54 4.86 23.97
N THR A 23 -9.72 3.55 23.82
CA THR A 23 -9.24 2.54 24.77
C THR A 23 -8.86 1.25 24.07
N THR A 24 -8.23 0.33 24.79
CA THR A 24 -8.02 -1.06 24.40
C THR A 24 -8.67 -1.98 25.44
N LEU A 25 -8.90 -3.24 25.10
CA LEU A 25 -9.46 -4.24 26.04
C LEU A 25 -8.52 -4.50 27.23
N ASN A 26 -7.21 -4.37 27.02
CA ASN A 26 -6.19 -4.56 28.05
C ASN A 26 -6.06 -3.37 29.01
N ASN A 27 -6.78 -2.27 28.79
CA ASN A 27 -6.73 -1.11 29.67
C ASN A 27 -7.41 -1.43 31.01
N LYS A 28 -6.68 -1.29 32.12
CA LYS A 28 -7.22 -1.50 33.49
C LYS A 28 -8.46 -0.64 33.79
N ARG A 29 -8.62 0.48 33.09
CA ARG A 29 -9.75 1.42 33.22
C ARG A 29 -10.84 1.19 32.16
N PHE A 30 -10.75 0.14 31.34
CA PHE A 30 -11.66 -0.13 30.23
C PHE A 30 -13.14 -0.05 30.63
N ARG A 31 -13.54 -0.76 31.70
CA ARG A 31 -14.94 -0.75 32.19
C ARG A 31 -15.42 0.63 32.58
N MET A 32 -14.60 1.39 33.31
CA MET A 32 -14.93 2.75 33.73
C MET A 32 -15.06 3.70 32.52
N ILE A 33 -14.21 3.55 31.50
CA ILE A 33 -14.28 4.30 30.25
C ILE A 33 -15.56 3.95 29.49
N LEU A 34 -15.89 2.67 29.39
CA LEU A 34 -17.10 2.17 28.73
C LEU A 34 -18.36 2.71 29.42
N GLU A 35 -18.45 2.59 30.73
CA GLU A 35 -19.57 3.08 31.54
C GLU A 35 -19.77 4.59 31.35
N ASN A 36 -18.68 5.37 31.41
CA ASN A 36 -18.72 6.82 31.21
C ASN A 36 -19.19 7.18 29.79
N ALA A 37 -18.67 6.50 28.77
CA ALA A 37 -19.04 6.76 27.39
C ALA A 37 -20.52 6.46 27.12
N VAL A 38 -21.06 5.37 27.68
CA VAL A 38 -22.48 4.99 27.57
C VAL A 38 -23.38 6.01 28.27
N GLU A 39 -23.01 6.44 29.48
CA GLU A 39 -23.81 7.35 30.30
C GLU A 39 -23.84 8.79 29.74
N ASN A 40 -22.73 9.24 29.14
CA ASN A 40 -22.59 10.60 28.59
C ASN A 40 -22.77 10.69 27.07
N GLY A 41 -23.09 9.59 26.39
CA GLY A 41 -23.28 9.57 24.93
C GLY A 41 -22.01 9.84 24.13
N LEU A 42 -20.83 9.60 24.71
CA LEU A 42 -19.55 9.85 24.04
C LEU A 42 -19.22 8.73 23.06
N PRO A 43 -18.78 9.04 21.83
CA PRO A 43 -18.23 8.04 20.92
C PRO A 43 -17.06 7.29 21.56
N LEU A 44 -17.06 5.97 21.49
CA LEU A 44 -16.00 5.10 22.02
C LEU A 44 -15.34 4.31 20.89
N LEU A 45 -14.02 4.40 20.78
CA LEU A 45 -13.19 3.57 19.90
C LEU A 45 -12.37 2.59 20.74
N ILE A 46 -12.58 1.29 20.51
CA ILE A 46 -11.77 0.21 21.07
C ILE A 46 -10.78 -0.23 20.00
N GLU A 47 -9.49 0.00 20.25
CA GLU A 47 -8.41 -0.36 19.34
C GLU A 47 -7.82 -1.74 19.66
N ASP A 48 -7.23 -2.35 18.62
CA ASP A 48 -6.45 -3.58 18.72
C ASP A 48 -7.22 -4.76 19.32
N VAL A 49 -8.51 -4.88 18.95
CA VAL A 49 -9.30 -6.06 19.28
C VAL A 49 -8.88 -7.21 18.35
N GLU A 50 -8.59 -8.37 18.93
CA GLU A 50 -8.20 -9.57 18.18
C GLU A 50 -9.46 -10.30 17.66
N GLU A 51 -9.49 -11.63 17.71
CA GLU A 51 -10.64 -12.44 17.29
C GLU A 51 -11.69 -12.59 18.41
N GLU A 52 -11.28 -12.41 19.66
CA GLU A 52 -12.17 -12.49 20.83
C GLU A 52 -12.63 -11.10 21.28
N ILE A 53 -13.95 -10.94 21.43
CA ILE A 53 -14.57 -9.75 21.99
C ILE A 53 -14.88 -10.02 23.46
N ASP A 54 -14.50 -9.10 24.36
CA ASP A 54 -14.80 -9.23 25.78
C ASP A 54 -16.33 -9.29 26.02
N PRO A 55 -16.86 -10.34 26.68
CA PRO A 55 -18.29 -10.50 26.95
C PRO A 55 -18.93 -9.34 27.72
N VAL A 56 -18.14 -8.48 28.38
CA VAL A 56 -18.66 -7.25 29.01
C VAL A 56 -19.36 -6.32 28.02
N LEU A 57 -19.07 -6.47 26.72
CA LEU A 57 -19.70 -5.70 25.64
C LEU A 57 -21.03 -6.32 25.16
N ASP A 58 -21.32 -7.59 25.45
CA ASP A 58 -22.51 -8.29 24.94
C ASP A 58 -23.83 -7.56 25.25
N PRO A 59 -24.07 -7.02 26.47
CA PRO A 59 -25.31 -6.29 26.77
C PRO A 59 -25.53 -5.08 25.86
N ILE A 60 -24.44 -4.44 25.42
CA ILE A 60 -24.46 -3.27 24.53
C ILE A 60 -24.62 -3.73 23.08
N LEU A 61 -23.84 -4.73 22.65
CA LEU A 61 -23.85 -5.23 21.26
C LEU A 61 -25.19 -5.90 20.89
N GLU A 62 -25.75 -6.69 21.80
CA GLU A 62 -27.06 -7.34 21.63
C GLU A 62 -28.23 -6.39 21.91
N LYS A 63 -27.97 -5.16 22.34
CA LYS A 63 -28.99 -4.16 22.71
C LYS A 63 -29.97 -4.69 23.76
N GLN A 64 -29.45 -5.32 24.81
CA GLN A 64 -30.22 -5.83 25.95
C GLN A 64 -30.68 -4.67 26.86
N TYR A 65 -31.47 -3.75 26.30
CA TYR A 65 -31.91 -2.54 26.98
C TYR A 65 -33.15 -2.79 27.83
N ILE A 66 -33.08 -2.37 29.09
CA ILE A 66 -34.18 -2.35 30.03
C ILE A 66 -34.83 -0.97 29.93
N ILE A 67 -36.12 -0.93 29.59
CA ILE A 67 -36.87 0.31 29.46
C ILE A 67 -37.51 0.64 30.81
N THR A 68 -36.98 1.66 31.49
CA THR A 68 -37.50 2.16 32.77
C THR A 68 -38.15 3.52 32.54
N GLY A 69 -39.46 3.53 32.26
CA GLY A 69 -40.19 4.74 31.89
C GLY A 69 -39.80 5.26 30.50
N THR A 70 -39.26 6.48 30.42
CA THR A 70 -38.74 7.07 29.17
C THR A 70 -37.25 6.83 28.96
N ARG A 71 -36.55 6.24 29.94
CA ARG A 71 -35.10 6.02 29.90
C ARG A 71 -34.80 4.58 29.52
N LYS A 72 -33.76 4.39 28.71
CA LYS A 72 -33.18 3.09 28.39
C LYS A 72 -31.98 2.88 29.31
N GLU A 73 -31.89 1.70 29.91
CA GLU A 73 -30.79 1.31 30.80
C GLU A 73 -30.18 0.00 30.31
N VAL A 74 -28.89 -0.19 30.55
CA VAL A 74 -28.14 -1.40 30.19
C VAL A 74 -27.29 -1.84 31.37
N LYS A 75 -27.21 -3.16 31.60
CA LYS A 75 -26.36 -3.72 32.66
C LYS A 75 -24.97 -3.98 32.11
N ILE A 76 -23.95 -3.34 32.67
CA ILE A 76 -22.54 -3.50 32.31
C ILE A 76 -21.82 -4.05 33.54
N GLY A 77 -21.44 -5.34 33.50
CA GLY A 77 -20.94 -6.05 34.67
C GLY A 77 -21.96 -6.06 35.80
N ASP A 78 -21.62 -5.46 36.95
CA ASP A 78 -22.48 -5.37 38.12
C ASP A 78 -23.29 -4.05 38.20
N GLN A 79 -23.01 -3.08 37.33
CA GLN A 79 -23.67 -1.77 37.34
C GLN A 79 -24.76 -1.65 36.26
N THR A 80 -25.83 -0.93 36.58
CA THR A 80 -26.85 -0.54 35.59
C THR A 80 -26.61 0.91 35.23
N LYS A 81 -26.44 1.19 33.94
CA LYS A 81 -26.15 2.52 33.40
C LYS A 81 -27.25 2.96 32.44
N GLN A 82 -27.63 4.22 32.52
CA GLN A 82 -28.53 4.83 31.54
C GLN A 82 -27.78 4.96 30.20
N ILE A 83 -28.38 4.53 29.09
CA ILE A 83 -27.80 4.71 27.77
C ILE A 83 -28.30 6.01 27.15
N ASP A 84 -27.35 6.84 26.70
CA ASP A 84 -27.65 8.01 25.88
C ASP A 84 -27.82 7.59 24.41
N GLU A 85 -28.81 8.16 23.72
CA GLU A 85 -29.10 7.79 22.32
C GLU A 85 -28.01 8.23 21.33
N ASN A 86 -27.12 9.16 21.73
CA ASN A 86 -26.00 9.60 20.91
C ASN A 86 -24.77 8.67 20.99
N PHE A 87 -24.77 7.70 21.90
CA PHE A 87 -23.65 6.78 22.08
C PHE A 87 -23.35 5.99 20.80
N LYS A 88 -22.06 5.92 20.44
CA LYS A 88 -21.56 5.17 19.28
C LYS A 88 -20.33 4.37 19.67
N LEU A 89 -20.34 3.08 19.33
CA LEU A 89 -19.23 2.17 19.58
C LEU A 89 -18.54 1.79 18.27
N PHE A 90 -17.23 1.98 18.21
CA PHE A 90 -16.35 1.55 17.12
C PHE A 90 -15.33 0.56 17.66
N ILE A 91 -15.10 -0.52 16.91
CA ILE A 91 -14.12 -1.55 17.24
C ILE A 91 -13.20 -1.70 16.03
N THR A 92 -11.89 -1.61 16.22
CA THR A 92 -10.89 -1.82 15.17
C THR A 92 -9.97 -3.00 15.49
N THR A 93 -9.51 -3.69 14.44
CA THR A 93 -8.51 -4.75 14.52
C THR A 93 -7.40 -4.49 13.51
N LYS A 94 -6.15 -4.82 13.88
CA LYS A 94 -5.00 -4.79 12.97
C LYS A 94 -4.81 -6.10 12.22
N LEU A 95 -5.56 -7.15 12.55
CA LEU A 95 -5.48 -8.43 11.87
C LEU A 95 -6.02 -8.27 10.44
N PRO A 96 -5.25 -8.65 9.39
CA PRO A 96 -5.72 -8.52 8.00
C PRO A 96 -6.80 -9.52 7.62
N ASN A 97 -6.88 -10.66 8.31
CA ASN A 97 -7.90 -11.67 8.04
C ASN A 97 -8.35 -12.35 9.35
N PRO A 98 -9.09 -11.64 10.22
CA PRO A 98 -9.57 -12.17 11.49
C PRO A 98 -10.69 -13.20 11.26
N LYS A 99 -10.67 -14.29 12.02
CA LYS A 99 -11.71 -15.33 12.01
C LYS A 99 -12.68 -15.11 13.15
N TYR A 100 -13.75 -14.38 12.87
CA TYR A 100 -14.82 -14.15 13.84
C TYR A 100 -15.83 -15.31 13.86
N SER A 101 -16.43 -15.56 15.03
CA SER A 101 -17.49 -16.55 15.18
C SER A 101 -18.80 -16.05 14.53
N PRO A 102 -19.72 -16.95 14.13
CA PRO A 102 -21.04 -16.55 13.62
C PRO A 102 -21.82 -15.66 14.60
N GLU A 103 -21.60 -15.83 15.90
CA GLU A 103 -22.18 -15.00 16.95
C GLU A 103 -21.70 -13.54 16.85
N THR A 104 -20.40 -13.31 16.63
CA THR A 104 -19.86 -11.96 16.40
C THR A 104 -20.46 -11.31 15.15
N TYR A 105 -20.63 -12.07 14.07
CA TYR A 105 -21.29 -11.58 12.84
C TYR A 105 -22.77 -11.25 13.04
N ALA A 106 -23.46 -11.92 13.98
CA ALA A 106 -24.85 -11.61 14.30
C ALA A 106 -24.98 -10.34 15.16
N LYS A 107 -24.03 -10.11 16.07
CA LYS A 107 -24.03 -8.96 17.00
C LYS A 107 -23.46 -7.68 16.40
N THR A 108 -22.59 -7.77 15.40
CA THR A 108 -21.82 -6.62 14.89
C THR A 108 -21.81 -6.54 13.37
N SER A 109 -21.78 -5.32 12.84
CA SER A 109 -21.52 -5.09 11.42
C SER A 109 -20.02 -5.02 11.18
N ILE A 110 -19.49 -5.99 10.44
CA ILE A 110 -18.07 -6.03 10.08
C ILE A 110 -17.84 -5.24 8.79
N ILE A 111 -16.94 -4.27 8.86
CA ILE A 111 -16.51 -3.46 7.71
C ILE A 111 -15.05 -3.80 7.44
N ASP A 112 -14.75 -4.23 6.22
CA ASP A 112 -13.40 -4.43 5.75
C ASP A 112 -12.83 -3.10 5.24
N PHE A 113 -11.75 -2.65 5.88
CA PHE A 113 -11.02 -1.42 5.56
C PHE A 113 -9.61 -1.74 5.02
N THR A 114 -9.36 -3.00 4.67
CA THR A 114 -8.11 -3.43 4.06
C THR A 114 -7.88 -2.69 2.75
N VAL A 115 -6.67 -2.16 2.59
CA VAL A 115 -6.29 -1.41 1.40
C VAL A 115 -6.23 -2.34 0.20
N THR A 116 -7.03 -2.05 -0.83
CA THR A 116 -7.03 -2.75 -2.11
C THR A 116 -6.15 -2.03 -3.13
N PHE A 117 -5.72 -2.74 -4.18
CA PHE A 117 -4.92 -2.14 -5.25
C PHE A 117 -5.60 -0.92 -5.88
N GLY A 118 -6.86 -1.07 -6.31
CA GLY A 118 -7.62 0.02 -6.92
C GLY A 118 -7.95 1.16 -5.95
N GLY A 119 -8.18 0.84 -4.67
CA GLY A 119 -8.41 1.84 -3.63
C GLY A 119 -7.19 2.73 -3.40
N LEU A 120 -6.01 2.12 -3.26
CA LEU A 120 -4.76 2.86 -3.11
C LEU A 120 -4.39 3.61 -4.38
N GLU A 121 -4.53 3.00 -5.56
CA GLU A 121 -4.30 3.68 -6.83
C GLU A 121 -5.16 4.95 -6.95
N SER A 122 -6.45 4.87 -6.61
CA SER A 122 -7.33 6.05 -6.60
C SER A 122 -6.88 7.11 -5.59
N GLN A 123 -6.42 6.69 -4.41
CA GLN A 123 -5.89 7.59 -3.37
C GLN A 123 -4.60 8.30 -3.84
N LEU A 124 -3.66 7.55 -4.42
CA LEU A 124 -2.41 8.08 -4.96
C LEU A 124 -2.64 8.99 -6.17
N LEU A 125 -3.66 8.70 -6.98
CA LEU A 125 -4.07 9.58 -8.08
C LEU A 125 -4.53 10.93 -7.55
N SER A 126 -5.45 10.95 -6.58
CA SER A 126 -5.90 12.20 -5.95
C SER A 126 -4.73 12.99 -5.35
N ARG A 127 -3.77 12.31 -4.71
CA ARG A 127 -2.56 12.98 -4.17
C ARG A 127 -1.68 13.56 -5.28
N THR A 128 -1.43 12.79 -6.34
CA THR A 128 -0.62 13.23 -7.49
C THR A 128 -1.24 14.45 -8.16
N VAL A 129 -2.55 14.40 -8.45
CA VAL A 129 -3.28 15.50 -9.08
C VAL A 129 -3.34 16.73 -8.18
N ASN A 130 -3.52 16.56 -6.87
CA ASN A 130 -3.49 17.68 -5.92
C ASN A 130 -2.14 18.41 -5.89
N ILE A 131 -1.03 17.68 -6.09
CA ILE A 131 0.32 18.26 -6.14
C ILE A 131 0.57 18.92 -7.51
N GLU A 132 0.28 18.24 -8.62
CA GLU A 132 0.63 18.72 -9.96
C GLU A 132 -0.39 19.71 -10.56
N ARG A 133 -1.68 19.52 -10.27
CA ARG A 133 -2.80 20.32 -10.79
C ARG A 133 -3.85 20.57 -9.71
N LYS A 134 -3.46 21.30 -8.67
CA LYS A 134 -4.32 21.64 -7.53
C LYS A 134 -5.69 22.21 -7.93
N GLU A 135 -5.73 23.05 -8.97
CA GLU A 135 -6.99 23.62 -9.48
C GLU A 135 -7.98 22.56 -9.96
N LEU A 136 -7.49 21.49 -10.60
CA LEU A 136 -8.32 20.40 -11.09
C LEU A 136 -8.94 19.58 -9.94
N GLU A 137 -8.16 19.34 -8.88
CA GLU A 137 -8.66 18.62 -7.69
C GLU A 137 -9.64 19.50 -6.89
N GLU A 138 -9.43 20.81 -6.84
CA GLU A 138 -10.36 21.75 -6.21
C GLU A 138 -11.69 21.83 -6.97
N GLN A 139 -11.65 21.88 -8.31
CA GLN A 139 -12.86 21.78 -9.15
C GLN A 139 -13.60 20.46 -8.92
N ARG A 140 -12.88 19.34 -8.83
CA ARG A 140 -13.47 18.03 -8.51
C ARG A 140 -14.17 18.05 -7.15
N ARG A 141 -13.53 18.62 -6.12
CA ARG A 141 -14.09 18.70 -4.77
C ARG A 141 -15.38 19.52 -4.75
N GLN A 142 -15.37 20.70 -5.36
CA GLN A 142 -16.56 21.56 -5.46
C GLN A 142 -17.70 20.86 -6.21
N LEU A 143 -17.39 20.18 -7.32
CA LEU A 143 -18.37 19.42 -8.08
C LEU A 143 -19.00 18.29 -7.24
N LEU A 144 -18.20 17.56 -6.47
CA LEU A 144 -18.69 16.49 -5.59
C LEU A 144 -19.58 17.03 -4.46
N GLU A 145 -19.22 18.16 -3.87
CA GLU A 145 -20.04 18.86 -2.86
C GLU A 145 -21.39 19.29 -3.47
N GLU A 146 -21.37 19.86 -4.68
CA GLU A 146 -22.58 20.26 -5.40
C GLU A 146 -23.47 19.05 -5.74
N VAL A 147 -22.89 17.98 -6.29
CA VAL A 147 -23.62 16.73 -6.62
C VAL A 147 -24.25 16.13 -5.37
N ASN A 148 -23.53 16.07 -4.25
CA ASN A 148 -24.07 15.55 -2.99
C ASN A 148 -25.21 16.42 -2.44
N SER A 149 -25.06 17.74 -2.50
CA SER A 149 -26.11 18.69 -2.12
C SER A 149 -27.36 18.50 -2.98
N ASN A 150 -27.19 18.47 -4.31
CA ASN A 150 -28.28 18.28 -5.26
C ASN A 150 -28.98 16.92 -5.11
N LYS A 151 -28.24 15.83 -4.85
CA LYS A 151 -28.82 14.52 -4.54
C LYS A 151 -29.64 14.54 -3.26
N LYS A 152 -29.18 15.25 -2.22
CA LYS A 152 -29.93 15.41 -0.96
C LYS A 152 -31.22 16.20 -1.18
N ILE A 153 -31.16 17.29 -1.95
CA ILE A 153 -32.35 18.08 -2.31
C ILE A 153 -33.33 17.22 -3.11
N ALA A 154 -32.86 16.43 -4.08
CA ALA A 154 -33.71 15.53 -4.85
C ALA A 154 -34.46 14.54 -3.95
N LEU A 155 -33.77 13.89 -3.01
CA LEU A 155 -34.39 12.97 -2.05
C LEU A 155 -35.39 13.66 -1.13
N GLN A 156 -35.10 14.89 -0.68
CA GLN A 156 -36.03 15.68 0.13
C GLN A 156 -37.28 16.06 -0.67
N LEU A 157 -37.13 16.51 -1.91
CA LEU A 157 -38.27 16.85 -2.78
C LEU A 157 -39.16 15.62 -3.06
N GLU A 158 -38.56 14.44 -3.27
CA GLU A 158 -39.31 13.18 -3.42
C GLU A 158 -40.05 12.79 -2.14
N GLY A 159 -39.39 12.91 -0.98
CA GLY A 159 -40.00 12.64 0.33
C GLY A 159 -41.15 13.58 0.65
N ASP A 160 -40.94 14.89 0.49
CA ASP A 160 -41.96 15.92 0.72
C ASP A 160 -43.17 15.74 -0.20
N LEU A 161 -42.94 15.33 -1.45
CA LEU A 161 -44.00 15.06 -2.41
C LEU A 161 -44.82 13.82 -2.01
N LEU A 162 -44.16 12.75 -1.58
CA LEU A 162 -44.80 11.53 -1.07
C LEU A 162 -45.64 11.80 0.19
N GLU A 163 -45.07 12.52 1.16
CA GLU A 163 -45.76 12.86 2.41
C GLU A 163 -47.02 13.70 2.14
N ARG A 164 -46.92 14.68 1.25
CA ARG A 164 -48.07 15.52 0.89
C ARG A 164 -49.15 14.71 0.18
N LEU A 165 -48.78 13.85 -0.76
CA LEU A 165 -49.73 12.95 -1.44
C LEU A 165 -50.39 11.96 -0.48
N SER A 166 -49.66 11.44 0.51
CA SER A 166 -50.24 10.51 1.51
C SER A 166 -51.13 11.18 2.53
N ASN A 167 -50.83 12.43 2.92
CA ASN A 167 -51.60 13.17 3.93
C ASN A 167 -52.85 13.84 3.34
N THR A 168 -52.97 13.91 2.01
CA THR A 168 -54.16 14.48 1.34
C THR A 168 -55.30 13.47 1.37
N THR A 169 -56.25 13.68 2.28
CA THR A 169 -57.50 12.88 2.39
C THR A 169 -58.65 13.64 1.72
N GLY A 170 -58.75 13.54 0.40
CA GLY A 170 -59.78 14.23 -0.39
C GLY A 170 -59.52 14.23 -1.89
N ASN A 171 -60.40 14.87 -2.66
CA ASN A 171 -60.28 14.99 -4.11
C ASN A 171 -59.11 15.94 -4.46
N LEU A 172 -58.04 15.39 -5.05
CA LEU A 172 -56.76 16.09 -5.30
C LEU A 172 -56.87 17.37 -6.13
N LEU A 173 -57.94 17.52 -6.90
CA LEU A 173 -58.17 18.64 -7.81
C LEU A 173 -58.75 19.89 -7.13
N ASP A 174 -59.28 19.75 -5.91
CA ASP A 174 -59.98 20.85 -5.22
C ASP A 174 -59.05 21.68 -4.30
N ASP A 175 -57.82 21.21 -4.07
CA ASP A 175 -56.82 21.93 -3.27
C ASP A 175 -55.85 22.72 -4.18
N SER A 176 -56.22 23.97 -4.46
CA SER A 176 -55.40 24.87 -5.30
C SER A 176 -54.00 25.12 -4.72
N SER A 177 -53.84 25.02 -3.40
CA SER A 177 -52.54 25.19 -2.73
C SER A 177 -51.61 24.00 -2.97
N LEU A 178 -52.17 22.80 -3.03
CA LEU A 178 -51.44 21.57 -3.35
C LEU A 178 -50.94 21.60 -4.79
N VAL A 179 -51.75 22.07 -5.74
CA VAL A 179 -51.40 22.16 -7.17
C VAL A 179 -50.24 23.14 -7.40
N GLU A 180 -50.25 24.31 -6.74
CA GLU A 180 -49.14 25.27 -6.83
C GLU A 180 -47.83 24.70 -6.26
N VAL A 181 -47.89 24.03 -5.11
CA VAL A 181 -46.70 23.41 -4.52
C VAL A 181 -46.21 22.24 -5.37
N LEU A 182 -47.09 21.39 -5.91
CA LEU A 182 -46.72 20.30 -6.81
C LEU A 182 -46.02 20.83 -8.07
N ASN A 183 -46.51 21.93 -8.66
CA ASN A 183 -45.86 22.56 -9.80
C ASN A 183 -44.49 23.12 -9.44
N LYS A 184 -44.35 23.77 -8.28
CA LYS A 184 -43.06 24.28 -7.79
C LYS A 184 -42.07 23.15 -7.52
N THR A 185 -42.49 22.08 -6.85
CA THR A 185 -41.67 20.89 -6.59
C THR A 185 -41.25 20.21 -7.89
N LYS A 186 -42.16 20.09 -8.86
CA LYS A 186 -41.84 19.54 -10.19
C LYS A 186 -40.78 20.39 -10.89
N GLN A 187 -40.94 21.71 -10.91
CA GLN A 187 -39.97 22.61 -11.54
C GLN A 187 -38.59 22.51 -10.86
N THR A 188 -38.51 22.56 -9.53
CA THR A 188 -37.25 22.41 -8.81
C THR A 188 -36.63 21.03 -9.02
N THR A 189 -37.44 19.97 -9.17
CA THR A 189 -36.96 18.62 -9.49
C THR A 189 -36.34 18.56 -10.90
N GLU A 190 -36.97 19.20 -11.89
CA GLU A 190 -36.44 19.31 -13.26
C GLU A 190 -35.11 20.09 -13.27
N GLU A 191 -35.03 21.22 -12.55
CA GLU A 191 -33.80 22.00 -12.39
C GLU A 191 -32.66 21.20 -11.74
N VAL A 192 -32.96 20.45 -10.67
CA VAL A 192 -31.97 19.59 -10.00
C VAL A 192 -31.50 18.46 -10.91
N LYS A 193 -32.40 17.86 -11.70
CA LYS A 193 -32.05 16.84 -12.69
C LYS A 193 -31.13 17.39 -13.77
N GLU A 194 -31.40 18.59 -14.27
CA GLU A 194 -30.54 19.25 -15.26
C GLU A 194 -29.15 19.56 -14.69
N LYS A 195 -29.07 20.10 -13.45
CA LYS A 195 -27.79 20.32 -12.77
C LYS A 195 -27.00 19.03 -12.58
N LEU A 196 -27.65 17.94 -12.19
CA LEU A 196 -27.01 16.64 -12.05
C LEU A 196 -26.49 16.09 -13.39
N ALA A 197 -27.22 16.32 -14.49
CA ALA A 197 -26.76 15.94 -15.83
C ALA A 197 -25.53 16.75 -16.28
N ASN A 198 -25.54 18.07 -16.08
CA ASN A 198 -24.39 18.94 -16.38
C ASN A 198 -23.18 18.62 -15.50
N ALA A 199 -23.42 18.29 -14.23
CA ALA A 199 -22.37 17.86 -13.31
C ALA A 199 -21.73 16.53 -13.77
N ALA A 200 -22.50 15.58 -14.28
CA ALA A 200 -21.99 14.31 -14.81
C ALA A 200 -21.08 14.52 -16.04
N GLU A 201 -21.42 15.44 -16.95
CA GLU A 201 -20.54 15.78 -18.07
C GLU A 201 -19.25 16.46 -17.60
N THR A 202 -19.35 17.37 -16.64
CA THR A 202 -18.19 18.04 -16.04
C THR A 202 -17.29 17.03 -15.32
N GLU A 203 -17.87 16.08 -14.59
CA GLU A 203 -17.14 15.00 -13.92
C GLU A 203 -16.36 14.16 -14.93
N LYS A 204 -16.98 13.85 -16.08
CA LYS A 204 -16.31 13.11 -17.16
C LYS A 204 -15.08 13.87 -17.67
N ARG A 205 -15.21 15.16 -17.96
CA ARG A 205 -14.08 16.00 -18.42
C ARG A 205 -12.96 16.08 -17.39
N ILE A 206 -13.30 16.20 -16.10
CA ILE A 206 -12.33 16.18 -15.01
C ILE A 206 -11.63 14.82 -14.92
N ASN A 207 -12.37 13.72 -15.05
CA ASN A 207 -11.80 12.37 -15.01
C ASN A 207 -10.85 12.13 -16.19
N GLU A 208 -11.19 12.58 -17.40
CA GLU A 208 -10.30 12.51 -18.58
C GLU A 208 -8.99 13.26 -18.33
N ALA A 209 -9.04 14.45 -17.71
CA ALA A 209 -7.83 15.19 -17.36
C ALA A 209 -7.00 14.54 -16.24
N ARG A 210 -7.63 13.76 -15.34
CA ARG A 210 -6.93 12.99 -14.29
C ARG A 210 -6.30 11.72 -14.83
N GLU A 211 -6.86 11.14 -15.90
CA GLU A 211 -6.41 9.89 -16.51
C GLU A 211 -4.92 9.93 -16.88
N GLU A 212 -4.41 11.08 -17.32
CA GLU A 212 -2.98 11.29 -17.64
C GLU A 212 -2.04 10.92 -16.49
N TYR A 213 -2.48 11.09 -15.24
CA TYR A 213 -1.70 10.87 -14.03
C TYR A 213 -1.90 9.48 -13.41
N VAL A 214 -2.85 8.67 -13.91
CA VAL A 214 -3.13 7.32 -13.41
C VAL A 214 -1.87 6.47 -13.41
N ILE A 215 -1.03 6.58 -14.43
CA ILE A 215 0.22 5.79 -14.53
C ILE A 215 1.21 6.06 -13.39
N VAL A 216 1.21 7.26 -12.80
CA VAL A 216 2.01 7.58 -11.61
C VAL A 216 1.45 6.85 -10.40
N ALA A 217 0.13 6.91 -10.23
CA ALA A 217 -0.57 6.25 -9.14
C ALA A 217 -0.47 4.72 -9.21
N THR A 218 -0.65 4.13 -10.40
CA THR A 218 -0.45 2.70 -10.65
C THR A 218 0.97 2.29 -10.25
N ARG A 219 1.99 3.08 -10.62
CA ARG A 219 3.37 2.79 -10.25
C ARG A 219 3.57 2.80 -8.74
N GLY A 220 3.05 3.82 -8.05
CA GLY A 220 3.11 3.90 -6.59
C GLY A 220 2.42 2.72 -5.92
N ALA A 221 1.24 2.32 -6.41
CA ALA A 221 0.50 1.18 -5.88
C ALA A 221 1.30 -0.13 -6.03
N ILE A 222 1.90 -0.39 -7.20
CA ILE A 222 2.77 -1.57 -7.40
C ILE A 222 3.91 -1.59 -6.37
N ILE A 223 4.58 -0.47 -6.17
CA ILE A 223 5.71 -0.38 -5.24
C ILE A 223 5.23 -0.62 -3.80
N TYR A 224 4.13 0.00 -3.37
CA TYR A 224 3.59 -0.21 -2.04
C TYR A 224 3.22 -1.67 -1.78
N PHE A 225 2.46 -2.29 -2.69
CA PHE A 225 2.05 -3.69 -2.50
C PHE A 225 3.25 -4.63 -2.48
N LEU A 226 4.25 -4.39 -3.32
CA LEU A 226 5.50 -5.14 -3.26
C LEU A 226 6.20 -4.97 -1.91
N ILE A 227 6.31 -3.75 -1.37
CA ILE A 227 6.88 -3.50 -0.04
C ILE A 227 6.12 -4.29 1.03
N THR A 228 4.78 -4.27 0.99
CA THR A 228 3.97 -5.02 1.95
C THR A 228 4.15 -6.54 1.81
N GLU A 229 4.32 -7.06 0.59
CA GLU A 229 4.56 -8.48 0.34
C GLU A 229 5.94 -8.94 0.85
N MET A 230 6.93 -8.03 0.92
CA MET A 230 8.25 -8.36 1.50
C MET A 230 8.17 -8.79 2.97
N THR A 231 7.10 -8.46 3.69
CA THR A 231 6.84 -8.98 5.05
C THR A 231 6.74 -10.50 5.10
N LEU A 232 6.36 -11.15 4.00
CA LEU A 232 6.30 -12.61 3.87
C LEU A 232 7.71 -13.24 3.77
N VAL A 233 8.70 -12.46 3.31
CA VAL A 233 10.11 -12.88 3.25
C VAL A 233 10.76 -12.72 4.62
N ASN A 234 10.54 -11.58 5.27
CA ASN A 234 11.04 -11.30 6.61
C ASN A 234 10.07 -10.39 7.37
N ASN A 235 9.71 -10.79 8.59
CA ASN A 235 8.80 -10.03 9.44
C ASN A 235 9.33 -8.62 9.82
N MET A 236 10.63 -8.35 9.64
CA MET A 236 11.24 -7.03 9.86
C MET A 236 10.98 -6.05 8.70
N TYR A 237 10.57 -6.51 7.52
CA TYR A 237 10.30 -5.66 6.34
C TYR A 237 8.92 -5.01 6.40
N GLN A 238 8.61 -4.40 7.53
CA GLN A 238 7.35 -3.69 7.73
C GLN A 238 7.52 -2.22 7.36
N THR A 239 6.56 -1.70 6.61
CA THR A 239 6.48 -0.27 6.29
C THR A 239 5.04 0.17 6.46
N SER A 240 4.84 1.26 7.20
CA SER A 240 3.50 1.82 7.37
C SER A 240 3.04 2.50 6.08
N LEU A 241 1.74 2.42 5.79
CA LEU A 241 1.17 3.14 4.65
C LEU A 241 1.40 4.64 4.76
N LYS A 242 1.28 5.21 5.96
CA LYS A 242 1.53 6.64 6.19
C LYS A 242 2.93 7.05 5.73
N GLN A 243 3.95 6.30 6.13
CA GLN A 243 5.34 6.59 5.74
C GLN A 243 5.53 6.48 4.23
N PHE A 244 4.95 5.45 3.60
CA PHE A 244 4.97 5.31 2.15
C PHE A 244 4.32 6.51 1.45
N LEU A 245 3.14 6.94 1.93
CA LEU A 245 2.40 8.09 1.41
C LEU A 245 3.21 9.40 1.54
N ASP A 246 3.87 9.62 2.67
CA ASP A 246 4.69 10.81 2.87
C ASP A 246 5.91 10.81 1.92
N LEU A 247 6.57 9.66 1.72
CA LEU A 247 7.66 9.51 0.74
C LEU A 247 7.19 9.66 -0.72
N PHE A 248 5.99 9.15 -1.03
CA PHE A 248 5.39 9.29 -2.36
C PHE A 248 5.17 10.77 -2.70
N ASP A 249 4.57 11.55 -1.81
CA ASP A 249 4.36 12.99 -2.03
C ASP A 249 5.69 13.73 -2.20
N LEU A 250 6.67 13.46 -1.33
CA LEU A 250 8.00 14.05 -1.42
C LEU A 250 8.68 13.72 -2.74
N SER A 251 8.51 12.50 -3.25
CA SER A 251 9.11 12.10 -4.52
C SER A 251 8.54 12.85 -5.73
N ILE A 252 7.26 13.22 -5.70
CA ILE A 252 6.64 14.03 -6.75
C ILE A 252 7.17 15.47 -6.69
N LEU A 253 7.26 16.04 -5.48
CA LEU A 253 7.73 17.40 -5.26
C LEU A 253 9.19 17.61 -5.66
N GLU A 254 10.06 16.63 -5.36
CA GLU A 254 11.50 16.71 -5.65
C GLU A 254 11.86 16.27 -7.07
N ALA A 255 10.94 15.60 -7.79
CA ALA A 255 11.19 15.22 -9.17
C ALA A 255 11.47 16.46 -10.05
N PRO A 256 12.34 16.36 -11.08
CA PRO A 256 12.69 17.50 -11.93
C PRO A 256 11.47 18.16 -12.61
N PRO A 257 11.30 19.49 -12.51
CA PRO A 257 10.16 20.17 -13.12
C PRO A 257 10.27 20.19 -14.65
N ASN A 258 9.12 20.18 -15.33
CA ASN A 258 9.06 20.22 -16.80
C ASN A 258 7.73 20.79 -17.28
N ASN A 259 7.78 21.63 -18.32
CA ASN A 259 6.60 22.32 -18.85
C ASN A 259 5.72 21.40 -19.72
N ILE A 260 6.24 20.27 -20.20
CA ILE A 260 5.47 19.30 -20.98
C ILE A 260 4.95 18.23 -20.02
N ALA A 261 3.63 18.17 -19.82
CA ALA A 261 2.98 17.24 -18.90
C ALA A 261 3.41 15.78 -19.12
N ALA A 262 3.43 15.29 -20.37
CA ALA A 262 3.87 13.93 -20.67
C ALA A 262 5.31 13.63 -20.23
N ARG A 263 6.24 14.59 -20.40
CA ARG A 263 7.64 14.43 -19.95
C ARG A 263 7.76 14.55 -18.44
N ARG A 264 7.03 15.49 -17.83
CA ARG A 264 6.94 15.65 -16.37
C ARG A 264 6.48 14.36 -15.70
N ILE A 265 5.45 13.71 -16.24
CA ILE A 265 4.93 12.44 -15.72
C ILE A 265 6.00 11.33 -15.77
N GLN A 266 6.74 11.20 -16.88
CA GLN A 266 7.83 10.21 -16.97
C GLN A 266 8.96 10.49 -15.97
N GLN A 267 9.32 11.77 -15.78
CA GLN A 267 10.33 12.17 -14.79
C GLN A 267 9.89 11.88 -13.37
N ILE A 268 8.62 12.14 -13.03
CA ILE A 268 8.05 11.77 -11.73
C ILE A 268 8.13 10.26 -11.55
N ILE A 269 7.68 9.47 -12.53
CA ILE A 269 7.69 8.00 -12.43
C ILE A 269 9.09 7.47 -12.18
N SER A 270 10.08 7.95 -12.95
CA SER A 270 11.46 7.50 -12.81
C SER A 270 12.06 7.89 -11.45
N TYR A 271 11.98 9.18 -11.10
CA TYR A 271 12.53 9.70 -9.85
C TYR A 271 11.87 9.06 -8.63
N MET A 272 10.54 8.93 -8.64
CA MET A 272 9.78 8.25 -7.59
C MET A 272 10.19 6.79 -7.45
N THR A 273 10.29 6.06 -8.57
CA THR A 273 10.67 4.65 -8.54
C THR A 273 12.05 4.49 -7.92
N LEU A 274 13.02 5.33 -8.32
CA LEU A 274 14.37 5.31 -7.77
C LEU A 274 14.42 5.69 -6.29
N LYS A 275 13.71 6.76 -5.88
CA LYS A 275 13.70 7.23 -4.48
C LYS A 275 13.09 6.18 -3.55
N LEU A 276 11.94 5.61 -3.92
CA LEU A 276 11.30 4.55 -3.15
C LEU A 276 12.14 3.26 -3.15
N PHE A 277 12.76 2.90 -4.27
CA PHE A 277 13.71 1.79 -4.34
C PHE A 277 14.89 1.99 -3.37
N LYS A 278 15.58 3.13 -3.43
CA LYS A 278 16.71 3.44 -2.53
C LYS A 278 16.29 3.39 -1.06
N TYR A 279 15.11 3.94 -0.74
CA TYR A 279 14.54 3.89 0.60
C TYR A 279 14.35 2.45 1.11
N VAL A 280 13.70 1.59 0.32
CA VAL A 280 13.43 0.20 0.71
C VAL A 280 14.71 -0.62 0.82
N MET A 281 15.63 -0.48 -0.15
CA MET A 281 16.88 -1.25 -0.20
C MET A 281 17.78 -1.05 1.02
N ARG A 282 17.69 0.10 1.69
CA ARG A 282 18.41 0.37 2.94
C ARG A 282 17.93 -0.51 4.11
N GLY A 283 16.66 -0.92 4.10
CA GLY A 283 16.06 -1.77 5.13
C GLY A 283 16.14 -3.28 4.85
N LEU A 284 16.53 -3.69 3.63
CA LEU A 284 16.60 -5.10 3.23
C LEU A 284 17.98 -5.71 3.53
N TYR A 285 17.99 -6.99 3.87
CA TYR A 285 19.23 -7.77 3.94
C TYR A 285 19.77 -8.01 2.53
N GLU A 286 21.10 -8.12 2.41
CA GLU A 286 21.77 -8.25 1.12
C GLU A 286 21.24 -9.42 0.27
N ARG A 287 20.93 -10.55 0.92
CA ARG A 287 20.37 -11.74 0.27
C ARG A 287 18.98 -11.52 -0.37
N ASP A 288 18.21 -10.57 0.17
CA ASP A 288 16.81 -10.33 -0.19
C ASP A 288 16.66 -9.15 -1.18
N LYS A 289 17.75 -8.40 -1.43
CA LYS A 289 17.77 -7.22 -2.31
C LYS A 289 17.45 -7.57 -3.76
N LEU A 290 18.14 -8.54 -4.36
CA LEU A 290 17.89 -8.89 -5.77
C LEU A 290 16.46 -9.40 -5.98
N LEU A 291 15.93 -10.16 -5.00
CA LEU A 291 14.55 -10.63 -5.02
C LEU A 291 13.56 -9.46 -5.11
N PHE A 292 13.75 -8.41 -4.30
CA PHE A 292 12.90 -7.23 -4.34
C PHE A 292 12.93 -6.54 -5.70
N VAL A 293 14.13 -6.26 -6.24
CA VAL A 293 14.27 -5.51 -7.50
C VAL A 293 13.74 -6.32 -8.69
N LEU A 294 14.01 -7.62 -8.72
CA LEU A 294 13.48 -8.49 -9.76
C LEU A 294 11.94 -8.51 -9.72
N ASN A 295 11.33 -8.68 -8.54
CA ASN A 295 9.88 -8.63 -8.40
C ASN A 295 9.29 -7.27 -8.78
N LEU A 296 10.00 -6.17 -8.49
CA LEU A 296 9.60 -4.83 -8.92
C LEU A 296 9.51 -4.78 -10.45
N CYS A 297 10.58 -5.17 -11.16
CA CYS A 297 10.60 -5.23 -12.62
C CYS A 297 9.46 -6.10 -13.18
N LEU A 298 9.32 -7.32 -12.67
CA LEU A 298 8.32 -8.27 -13.14
C LEU A 298 6.90 -7.72 -12.96
N LYS A 299 6.56 -7.19 -11.77
CA LYS A 299 5.23 -6.60 -11.53
C LYS A 299 4.95 -5.39 -12.43
N ILE A 300 5.97 -4.56 -12.68
CA ILE A 300 5.86 -3.41 -13.60
C ILE A 300 5.56 -3.89 -15.03
N ASP A 301 6.35 -4.83 -15.54
CA ASP A 301 6.23 -5.30 -16.92
C ASP A 301 4.99 -6.17 -17.14
N MET A 302 4.56 -6.93 -16.12
CA MET A 302 3.26 -7.62 -16.11
C MET A 302 2.10 -6.63 -16.15
N LYS A 303 2.15 -5.53 -15.38
CA LYS A 303 1.09 -4.50 -15.44
C LYS A 303 1.05 -3.75 -16.77
N LYS A 304 2.18 -3.72 -17.50
CA LYS A 304 2.30 -3.18 -18.87
C LYS A 304 1.99 -4.22 -19.96
N ASP A 305 1.54 -5.42 -19.58
CA ASP A 305 1.27 -6.54 -20.49
C ASP A 305 2.46 -6.95 -21.38
N LYS A 306 3.69 -6.65 -20.94
CA LYS A 306 4.91 -7.11 -21.64
C LYS A 306 5.28 -8.55 -21.30
N ILE A 307 4.83 -9.02 -20.14
CA ILE A 307 5.03 -10.37 -19.64
C ILE A 307 3.67 -11.00 -19.44
N SER A 308 3.44 -12.13 -20.11
CA SER A 308 2.24 -12.93 -19.90
C SER A 308 2.32 -13.70 -18.59
N GLN A 309 1.16 -14.03 -18.01
CA GLN A 309 1.11 -14.88 -16.81
C GLN A 309 1.75 -16.25 -17.06
N GLN A 310 1.63 -16.79 -18.28
CA GLN A 310 2.24 -18.06 -18.67
C GLN A 310 3.77 -17.97 -18.65
N GLU A 311 4.35 -16.93 -19.25
CA GLU A 311 5.79 -16.67 -19.20
C GLU A 311 6.28 -16.54 -17.75
N PHE A 312 5.54 -15.82 -16.89
CA PHE A 312 5.87 -15.71 -15.47
C PHE A 312 5.81 -17.05 -14.73
N PHE A 313 4.80 -17.89 -14.98
CA PHE A 313 4.73 -19.21 -14.36
C PHE A 313 5.83 -20.15 -14.85
N VAL A 314 6.17 -20.10 -16.14
CA VAL A 314 7.29 -20.87 -16.71
C VAL A 314 8.61 -20.40 -16.13
N PHE A 315 8.78 -19.09 -15.89
CA PHE A 315 9.88 -18.58 -15.09
C PHE A 315 9.84 -19.29 -13.74
N ILE A 316 8.89 -19.01 -12.84
CA ILE A 316 8.95 -19.51 -11.46
C ILE A 316 9.07 -21.05 -11.34
N ARG A 317 8.30 -21.83 -12.12
CA ARG A 317 8.19 -23.29 -11.97
C ARG A 317 9.19 -24.08 -12.82
N GLY A 318 9.62 -23.55 -13.96
CA GLY A 318 10.40 -24.31 -14.94
C GLY A 318 9.74 -25.63 -15.34
N GLY A 319 10.55 -26.67 -15.52
CA GLY A 319 10.15 -28.03 -15.87
C GLY A 319 9.86 -28.96 -14.69
N ALA A 320 9.71 -28.43 -13.46
CA ALA A 320 9.59 -29.25 -12.26
C ALA A 320 8.37 -30.20 -12.22
N ALA A 321 7.36 -29.95 -13.06
CA ALA A 321 6.16 -30.79 -13.19
C ALA A 321 6.24 -31.81 -14.33
N LEU A 322 7.36 -31.88 -15.06
CA LEU A 322 7.53 -32.73 -16.24
C LEU A 322 8.43 -33.93 -15.93
N ASP A 323 8.04 -35.10 -16.44
CA ASP A 323 8.81 -36.34 -16.34
C ASP A 323 9.60 -36.62 -17.61
N LEU A 324 10.90 -36.93 -17.45
CA LEU A 324 11.84 -37.25 -18.54
C LEU A 324 11.38 -38.43 -19.41
N SER A 325 10.62 -39.37 -18.85
CA SER A 325 10.16 -40.59 -19.53
C SER A 325 9.18 -40.32 -20.68
N ASN A 326 8.52 -39.16 -20.68
CA ASN A 326 7.49 -38.79 -21.67
C ASN A 326 7.98 -37.77 -22.72
N ILE A 327 9.29 -37.51 -22.77
CA ILE A 327 9.86 -36.38 -23.52
C ILE A 327 10.77 -36.87 -24.66
N LYS A 328 10.83 -36.10 -25.75
CA LYS A 328 11.71 -36.36 -26.90
C LYS A 328 13.18 -36.47 -26.48
N SER A 329 13.94 -37.22 -27.29
CA SER A 329 15.39 -37.46 -27.10
C SER A 329 16.14 -36.17 -26.82
N LYS A 330 16.99 -36.23 -25.79
CA LYS A 330 17.78 -35.12 -25.28
C LYS A 330 19.18 -35.12 -25.90
N PRO A 331 19.75 -33.97 -26.30
CA PRO A 331 21.15 -33.85 -26.68
C PRO A 331 22.10 -34.14 -25.50
N GLN A 332 23.21 -34.82 -25.76
CA GLN A 332 24.12 -35.31 -24.68
C GLN A 332 24.76 -34.21 -23.83
N PHE A 333 24.90 -32.98 -24.35
CA PHE A 333 25.59 -31.89 -23.66
C PHE A 333 24.72 -31.11 -22.66
N VAL A 334 23.39 -31.22 -22.76
CA VAL A 334 22.46 -30.51 -21.86
C VAL A 334 22.29 -31.32 -20.57
N ALA A 335 22.03 -30.70 -19.43
CA ALA A 335 21.66 -31.43 -18.20
C ALA A 335 20.20 -31.91 -18.24
N ASP A 336 19.83 -32.95 -17.49
CA ASP A 336 18.45 -33.48 -17.49
C ASP A 336 17.44 -32.42 -17.01
N ASN A 337 17.75 -31.72 -15.93
CA ASN A 337 16.92 -30.64 -15.40
C ASN A 337 16.79 -29.47 -16.39
N SER A 338 17.89 -29.05 -17.02
CA SER A 338 17.87 -28.00 -18.04
C SER A 338 17.01 -28.41 -19.23
N TRP A 339 17.03 -29.69 -19.63
CA TRP A 339 16.19 -30.18 -20.72
C TRP A 339 14.70 -30.18 -20.36
N LEU A 340 14.34 -30.57 -19.13
CA LEU A 340 12.97 -30.44 -18.62
C LEU A 340 12.51 -28.99 -18.67
N ASN A 341 13.35 -28.05 -18.26
CA ASN A 341 13.06 -26.62 -18.33
C ASN A 341 12.87 -26.14 -19.78
N VAL A 342 13.71 -26.57 -20.72
CA VAL A 342 13.58 -26.27 -22.16
C VAL A 342 12.27 -26.80 -22.74
N VAL A 343 11.84 -27.99 -22.32
CA VAL A 343 10.57 -28.58 -22.77
C VAL A 343 9.39 -27.80 -22.19
N ALA A 344 9.44 -27.40 -20.92
CA ALA A 344 8.43 -26.50 -20.35
C ALA A 344 8.40 -25.15 -21.09
N LEU A 345 9.57 -24.61 -21.45
CA LEU A 345 9.69 -23.37 -22.20
C LEU A 345 9.05 -23.48 -23.59
N SER A 346 9.12 -24.65 -24.23
CA SER A 346 8.51 -24.89 -25.54
C SER A 346 6.98 -24.82 -25.57
N ALA A 347 6.31 -24.81 -24.40
CA ALA A 347 4.88 -24.53 -24.32
C ALA A 347 4.54 -23.09 -24.74
N LEU A 348 5.51 -22.17 -24.69
CA LEU A 348 5.35 -20.80 -25.12
C LEU A 348 5.55 -20.68 -26.63
N SER A 349 4.70 -19.87 -27.29
CA SER A 349 4.73 -19.69 -28.75
C SER A 349 6.07 -19.20 -29.29
N ALA A 350 6.80 -18.38 -28.52
CA ALA A 350 8.13 -17.88 -28.88
C ALA A 350 9.20 -18.99 -28.93
N PHE A 351 8.99 -20.11 -28.24
CA PHE A 351 9.97 -21.18 -28.05
C PHE A 351 9.46 -22.56 -28.52
N ALA A 352 8.33 -22.62 -29.23
CA ALA A 352 7.71 -23.88 -29.63
C ALA A 352 8.63 -24.83 -30.42
N GLN A 353 9.56 -24.27 -31.19
CA GLN A 353 10.52 -25.01 -32.00
C GLN A 353 11.87 -25.22 -31.30
N LEU A 354 12.06 -24.68 -30.10
CA LEU A 354 13.35 -24.69 -29.39
C LEU A 354 13.93 -26.11 -29.21
N PRO A 355 13.19 -27.13 -28.75
CA PRO A 355 13.76 -28.47 -28.59
C PRO A 355 14.22 -29.10 -29.92
N GLN A 356 13.49 -28.82 -31.01
CA GLN A 356 13.84 -29.31 -32.34
C GLN A 356 15.10 -28.62 -32.86
N GLN A 357 15.18 -27.29 -32.72
CA GLN A 357 16.33 -26.49 -33.16
C GLN A 357 17.62 -26.82 -32.40
N ILE A 358 17.53 -27.10 -31.09
CA ILE A 358 18.69 -27.56 -30.32
C ILE A 358 19.19 -28.92 -30.84
N SER A 359 18.27 -29.79 -31.24
CA SER A 359 18.61 -31.12 -31.76
C SER A 359 19.14 -31.09 -33.20
N GLU A 360 18.67 -30.16 -34.02
CA GLU A 360 19.10 -30.00 -35.42
C GLU A 360 20.47 -29.29 -35.53
N ASN A 361 20.70 -28.27 -34.68
CA ASN A 361 21.90 -27.44 -34.70
C ASN A 361 22.78 -27.64 -33.44
N GLU A 362 23.04 -28.89 -33.05
CA GLU A 362 23.73 -29.22 -31.79
C GLU A 362 25.06 -28.48 -31.59
N SER A 363 25.85 -28.27 -32.66
CA SER A 363 27.16 -27.61 -32.54
C SER A 363 27.06 -26.14 -32.10
N GLU A 364 26.10 -25.39 -32.65
CA GLU A 364 25.91 -23.97 -32.30
C GLU A 364 25.38 -23.84 -30.87
N TRP A 365 24.35 -24.62 -30.52
CA TRP A 365 23.77 -24.64 -29.19
C TRP A 365 24.74 -25.16 -28.12
N LYS A 366 25.59 -26.12 -28.45
CA LYS A 366 26.65 -26.58 -27.55
C LYS A 366 27.71 -25.51 -27.31
N ASN A 367 28.09 -24.74 -28.33
CA ASN A 367 29.00 -23.61 -28.15
C ASN A 367 28.36 -22.55 -27.24
N TYR A 368 27.12 -22.15 -27.52
CA TYR A 368 26.38 -21.18 -26.70
C TYR A 368 26.18 -21.67 -25.24
N TYR A 369 25.84 -22.94 -25.04
CA TYR A 369 25.67 -23.54 -23.71
C TYR A 369 26.97 -23.56 -22.89
N ASN A 370 28.12 -23.75 -23.55
CA ASN A 370 29.43 -23.82 -22.91
C ASN A 370 30.10 -22.45 -22.73
N GLU A 371 29.52 -21.37 -23.25
CA GLU A 371 30.04 -20.01 -23.04
C GLU A 371 30.10 -19.68 -21.54
N GLU A 372 31.20 -19.11 -21.08
CA GLU A 372 31.37 -18.74 -19.67
C GLU A 372 30.36 -17.66 -19.26
N ALA A 373 30.14 -16.67 -20.13
CA ALA A 373 29.23 -15.55 -19.95
C ALA A 373 28.06 -15.59 -20.95
N ILE A 374 27.25 -16.65 -20.85
CA ILE A 374 26.07 -16.88 -21.72
C ILE A 374 25.09 -15.69 -21.78
N GLU A 375 25.02 -14.88 -20.71
CA GLU A 375 24.12 -13.72 -20.62
C GLU A 375 24.55 -12.50 -21.44
N ILE A 376 25.82 -12.46 -21.87
CA ILE A 376 26.38 -11.42 -22.75
C ILE A 376 26.68 -11.99 -24.15
N ALA A 377 26.77 -13.32 -24.26
CA ALA A 377 26.99 -14.01 -25.52
C ALA A 377 25.86 -13.72 -26.51
N LYS A 378 26.22 -13.66 -27.79
CA LYS A 378 25.24 -13.53 -28.89
C LYS A 378 24.34 -14.75 -28.91
N LEU A 379 23.04 -14.52 -29.09
CA LEU A 379 22.09 -15.62 -29.20
C LEU A 379 22.33 -16.36 -30.52
N PRO A 380 21.96 -17.66 -30.58
CA PRO A 380 21.88 -18.36 -31.86
C PRO A 380 21.04 -17.58 -32.88
N GLN A 381 21.45 -17.61 -34.15
CA GLN A 381 20.92 -16.66 -35.18
C GLN A 381 19.39 -16.62 -35.27
N GLU A 382 18.72 -17.73 -34.98
CA GLU A 382 17.26 -17.88 -35.03
C GLU A 382 16.51 -17.08 -33.96
N TYR A 383 17.20 -16.70 -32.87
CA TYR A 383 16.66 -16.01 -31.70
C TYR A 383 17.22 -14.58 -31.52
N GLU A 384 18.33 -14.27 -32.18
CA GLU A 384 18.92 -12.92 -32.18
C GLU A 384 17.91 -11.90 -32.76
N GLY A 385 17.59 -10.86 -31.98
CA GLY A 385 16.62 -9.82 -32.35
C GLY A 385 15.13 -10.24 -32.33
N ARG A 386 14.81 -11.52 -32.13
CA ARG A 386 13.43 -12.02 -31.99
C ARG A 386 12.93 -12.00 -30.56
N LEU A 387 13.81 -12.30 -29.60
CA LEU A 387 13.45 -12.39 -28.18
C LEU A 387 13.47 -11.02 -27.49
N ASN A 388 12.46 -10.76 -26.66
CA ASN A 388 12.50 -9.63 -25.74
C ASN A 388 13.43 -9.92 -24.54
N GLU A 389 13.79 -8.91 -23.75
CA GLU A 389 14.76 -9.07 -22.65
C GLU A 389 14.30 -10.07 -21.57
N PHE A 390 13.00 -10.18 -21.30
CA PHE A 390 12.48 -11.18 -20.36
C PHE A 390 12.56 -12.60 -20.94
N GLN A 391 12.29 -12.76 -22.23
CA GLN A 391 12.42 -14.03 -22.94
C GLN A 391 13.87 -14.49 -23.02
N LYS A 392 14.84 -13.58 -23.13
CA LYS A 392 16.27 -13.91 -22.98
C LYS A 392 16.57 -14.45 -21.59
N LEU A 393 16.05 -13.80 -20.54
CA LEU A 393 16.16 -14.29 -19.16
C LEU A 393 15.53 -15.69 -19.00
N LEU A 394 14.35 -15.93 -19.57
CA LEU A 394 13.70 -17.25 -19.58
C LEU A 394 14.57 -18.32 -20.22
N LEU A 395 15.13 -18.02 -21.40
CA LEU A 395 15.99 -18.94 -22.14
C LEU A 395 17.22 -19.32 -21.32
N ILE A 396 17.93 -18.31 -20.78
CA ILE A 396 19.13 -18.53 -19.97
C ILE A 396 18.78 -19.33 -18.71
N ARG A 397 17.70 -18.97 -18.01
CA ARG A 397 17.24 -19.73 -16.83
C ARG A 397 17.00 -21.20 -17.16
N CYS A 398 16.40 -21.51 -18.31
CA CYS A 398 16.09 -22.88 -18.69
C CYS A 398 17.33 -23.68 -19.08
N LEU A 399 18.32 -23.04 -19.72
CA LEU A 399 19.56 -23.69 -20.14
C LEU A 399 20.58 -23.80 -18.99
N ARG A 400 20.84 -22.69 -18.30
CA ARG A 400 21.87 -22.51 -17.28
C ARG A 400 21.34 -21.78 -16.05
N GLU A 401 20.89 -22.56 -15.08
CA GLU A 401 20.34 -22.03 -13.82
C GLU A 401 21.37 -21.21 -13.03
N ASP A 402 22.66 -21.58 -13.09
CA ASP A 402 23.78 -20.93 -12.41
C ASP A 402 23.99 -19.45 -12.82
N ARG A 403 23.58 -19.08 -14.04
CA ARG A 403 23.69 -17.70 -14.55
C ARG A 403 22.42 -16.89 -14.43
N THR A 404 21.34 -17.48 -13.91
CA THR A 404 20.03 -16.81 -13.81
C THR A 404 20.13 -15.48 -13.06
N MET A 405 20.95 -15.42 -12.00
CA MET A 405 21.12 -14.21 -11.20
C MET A 405 21.75 -13.06 -12.02
N LEU A 406 22.77 -13.37 -12.82
CA LEU A 406 23.44 -12.39 -13.69
C LEU A 406 22.54 -11.95 -14.84
N ALA A 407 21.83 -12.90 -15.46
CA ALA A 407 20.83 -12.60 -16.48
C ALA A 407 19.67 -11.75 -15.90
N ALA A 408 19.27 -11.99 -14.65
CA ALA A 408 18.25 -11.20 -13.97
C ALA A 408 18.74 -9.76 -13.73
N SER A 409 20.00 -9.56 -13.32
CA SER A 409 20.61 -8.23 -13.20
C SER A 409 20.63 -7.49 -14.55
N ALA A 410 20.98 -8.16 -15.65
CA ALA A 410 20.92 -7.57 -16.99
C ALA A 410 19.48 -7.19 -17.39
N TYR A 411 18.51 -8.06 -17.12
CA TYR A 411 17.09 -7.78 -17.34
C TYR A 411 16.62 -6.57 -16.53
N ILE A 412 16.96 -6.49 -15.23
CA ILE A 412 16.65 -5.35 -14.36
C ILE A 412 17.21 -4.06 -14.93
N GLN A 413 18.48 -4.05 -15.34
CA GLN A 413 19.10 -2.87 -15.93
C GLN A 413 18.34 -2.41 -17.19
N SER A 414 17.95 -3.35 -18.06
CA SER A 414 17.18 -3.04 -19.27
C SER A 414 15.77 -2.51 -18.99
N CYS A 415 15.15 -2.89 -17.86
CA CYS A 415 13.81 -2.45 -17.49
C CYS A 415 13.74 -0.96 -17.12
N PHE A 416 14.78 -0.48 -16.47
CA PHE A 416 14.88 0.90 -15.99
C PHE A 416 15.75 1.79 -16.87
N ALA A 417 16.41 1.24 -17.88
CA ALA A 417 17.10 2.03 -18.89
C ALA A 417 16.08 2.84 -19.71
N SER A 418 16.30 4.15 -19.78
CA SER A 418 15.50 5.03 -20.62
C SER A 418 15.86 4.83 -22.09
N LYS A 419 14.83 4.80 -22.94
CA LYS A 419 14.99 4.79 -24.40
C LYS A 419 15.13 6.21 -24.98
N ASP A 420 14.91 7.23 -24.16
CA ASP A 420 15.03 8.62 -24.57
C ASP A 420 16.51 9.05 -24.49
N PRO A 421 17.16 9.44 -25.59
CA PRO A 421 18.54 9.91 -25.59
C PRO A 421 18.79 11.13 -24.70
N SER A 422 17.73 11.88 -24.36
CA SER A 422 17.80 13.04 -23.47
C SER A 422 17.80 12.69 -21.98
N MET A 423 17.46 11.45 -21.62
CA MET A 423 17.49 10.93 -20.25
C MET A 423 18.77 10.09 -20.06
N LYS A 424 19.57 10.40 -19.02
CA LYS A 424 20.81 9.68 -18.71
C LYS A 424 20.60 8.36 -17.93
N GLU A 425 19.38 7.86 -17.88
CA GLU A 425 19.02 6.71 -17.06
C GLU A 425 19.44 5.41 -17.77
N ASP A 426 20.56 4.82 -17.35
CA ASP A 426 21.09 3.57 -17.89
C ASP A 426 20.69 2.34 -17.07
N GLY A 427 19.85 2.53 -16.04
CA GLY A 427 19.32 1.50 -15.17
C GLY A 427 20.32 0.90 -14.18
N LYS A 428 21.59 1.34 -14.18
CA LYS A 428 22.63 0.74 -13.32
C LYS A 428 22.39 0.95 -11.83
N GLU A 429 21.75 2.06 -11.46
CA GLU A 429 21.43 2.37 -10.07
C GLU A 429 20.57 1.29 -9.38
N PHE A 430 19.84 0.48 -10.15
CA PHE A 430 19.00 -0.60 -9.62
C PHE A 430 19.75 -1.92 -9.39
N VAL A 431 20.97 -2.04 -9.93
CA VAL A 431 21.82 -3.23 -9.81
C VAL A 431 23.00 -2.97 -8.88
N GLU A 432 23.49 -1.73 -8.83
CA GLU A 432 24.60 -1.34 -7.97
C GLU A 432 24.21 -1.29 -6.48
N PRO A 433 25.14 -1.58 -5.55
CA PRO A 433 24.88 -1.50 -4.13
C PRO A 433 24.47 -0.09 -3.69
N VAL A 434 23.32 0.02 -3.02
CA VAL A 434 22.87 1.28 -2.42
C VAL A 434 23.71 1.60 -1.19
N VAL A 435 24.50 2.68 -1.25
CA VAL A 435 25.26 3.19 -0.12
C VAL A 435 24.36 4.04 0.77
N ALA A 436 24.36 3.78 2.08
CA ALA A 436 23.63 4.58 3.05
C ALA A 436 24.44 5.84 3.40
N ASP A 437 23.90 7.00 3.05
CA ASP A 437 24.39 8.29 3.57
C ASP A 437 23.62 8.64 4.84
N TYR A 438 24.23 8.41 5.99
CA TYR A 438 23.62 8.67 7.29
C TYR A 438 23.33 10.16 7.50
N ASP A 439 24.14 11.07 6.93
CA ASP A 439 23.91 12.51 7.08
C ASP A 439 22.62 12.90 6.37
N ASP A 440 22.42 12.41 5.15
CA ASP A 440 21.22 12.70 4.34
C ASP A 440 19.96 12.08 4.96
N ILE A 441 20.02 10.81 5.35
CA ILE A 441 18.89 10.08 5.95
C ILE A 441 18.44 10.78 7.24
N LEU A 442 19.38 11.04 8.16
CA LEU A 442 19.06 11.59 9.47
C LEU A 442 18.59 13.05 9.44
N ILE A 443 18.80 13.78 8.33
CA ILE A 443 18.43 15.19 8.21
C ILE A 443 17.21 15.38 7.33
N ASN A 444 17.22 14.78 6.15
CA ASN A 444 16.24 15.08 5.10
C ASN A 444 15.08 14.08 5.09
N GLU A 445 15.28 12.85 5.60
CA GLU A 445 14.27 11.78 5.55
C GLU A 445 13.65 11.45 6.91
N THR A 446 14.22 11.94 8.02
CA THR A 446 13.72 11.68 9.38
C THR A 446 13.19 12.93 10.05
N ASN A 447 12.31 12.77 11.04
CA ASN A 447 11.76 13.88 11.83
C ASN A 447 11.65 13.47 13.31
N GLN A 448 11.33 14.45 14.16
CA GLN A 448 11.25 14.30 15.62
C GLN A 448 10.28 13.23 16.12
N CYS A 449 9.28 12.87 15.31
CA CYS A 449 8.26 11.87 15.64
C CYS A 449 8.57 10.49 15.04
N MET A 450 9.69 10.35 14.33
CA MET A 450 10.09 9.11 13.65
C MET A 450 11.37 8.55 14.27
N PRO A 451 11.28 7.54 15.16
CA PRO A 451 12.47 6.83 15.62
C PRO A 451 13.12 6.08 14.46
N VAL A 452 14.45 6.07 14.43
CA VAL A 452 15.26 5.39 13.42
C VAL A 452 15.79 4.10 14.02
N CYS A 453 15.50 2.97 13.38
CA CYS A 453 16.02 1.68 13.80
C CYS A 453 17.10 1.17 12.83
N PHE A 454 18.27 0.82 13.35
CA PHE A 454 19.34 0.21 12.56
C PHE A 454 19.36 -1.30 12.78
N LEU A 455 19.22 -2.05 11.69
CA LEU A 455 19.34 -3.51 11.69
C LEU A 455 20.81 -3.89 11.46
N LEU A 456 21.40 -4.63 12.40
CA LEU A 456 22.81 -4.96 12.35
C LEU A 456 23.05 -6.34 11.77
N SER A 457 24.20 -6.46 11.12
CA SER A 457 24.83 -7.74 10.81
C SER A 457 26.05 -7.93 11.71
N LEU A 458 26.45 -9.17 11.96
CA LEU A 458 27.63 -9.48 12.77
C LEU A 458 28.85 -8.72 12.26
N GLY A 459 29.47 -7.92 13.13
CA GLY A 459 30.67 -7.12 12.82
C GLY A 459 30.41 -5.74 12.21
N SER A 460 29.16 -5.31 12.04
CA SER A 460 28.81 -3.96 11.59
C SER A 460 28.18 -3.17 12.73
N ASP A 461 28.84 -2.13 13.23
CA ASP A 461 28.34 -1.22 14.27
C ASP A 461 28.31 0.24 13.76
N PRO A 462 27.14 0.87 13.58
CA PRO A 462 27.01 2.25 13.13
C PRO A 462 27.32 3.30 14.22
N THR A 463 27.56 2.91 15.47
CA THR A 463 27.72 3.84 16.61
C THR A 463 28.79 4.89 16.36
N GLY A 464 29.95 4.50 15.84
CA GLY A 464 31.02 5.45 15.53
C GLY A 464 30.63 6.52 14.50
N GLN A 465 29.85 6.14 13.49
CA GLN A 465 29.36 7.07 12.47
C GLN A 465 28.30 8.01 13.04
N LEU A 466 27.41 7.50 13.91
CA LEU A 466 26.41 8.30 14.62
C LEU A 466 27.06 9.31 15.58
N GLU A 467 28.10 8.92 16.31
CA GLU A 467 28.86 9.85 17.15
C GLU A 467 29.55 10.94 16.34
N MET A 468 30.13 10.59 15.19
CA MET A 468 30.74 11.57 14.28
C MET A 468 29.69 12.55 13.74
N PHE A 469 28.53 12.07 13.34
CA PHE A 469 27.39 12.88 12.92
C PHE A 469 26.97 13.85 14.02
N ALA A 470 26.76 13.35 15.24
CA ALA A 470 26.36 14.15 16.39
C ALA A 470 27.40 15.22 16.72
N LYS A 471 28.70 14.88 16.72
CA LYS A 471 29.81 15.82 16.92
C LYS A 471 29.85 16.91 15.84
N LYS A 472 29.74 16.53 14.56
CA LYS A 472 29.73 17.45 13.41
C LYS A 472 28.61 18.48 13.51
N ARG A 473 27.45 18.06 14.03
CA ARG A 473 26.25 18.89 14.18
C ARG A 473 26.09 19.54 15.56
N LYS A 474 27.03 19.31 16.48
CA LYS A 474 26.97 19.77 17.89
C LYS A 474 25.68 19.32 18.60
N ILE A 475 25.24 18.10 18.31
CA ILE A 475 24.09 17.46 18.94
C ILE A 475 24.59 16.62 20.12
N GLU A 476 23.91 16.74 21.26
CA GLU A 476 24.16 15.86 22.40
C GLU A 476 23.54 14.48 22.12
N LEU A 477 24.39 13.47 21.92
CA LEU A 477 23.99 12.07 21.78
C LEU A 477 24.13 11.39 23.13
N LYS A 478 23.00 10.99 23.72
CA LYS A 478 22.96 10.22 24.96
C LYS A 478 22.72 8.76 24.60
N SER A 479 23.68 7.90 24.92
CA SER A 479 23.59 6.47 24.63
C SER A 479 23.30 5.66 25.88
N ILE A 480 22.48 4.61 25.73
CA ILE A 480 22.26 3.57 26.73
C ILE A 480 22.39 2.21 26.05
N SER A 481 23.15 1.31 26.66
CA SER A 481 23.22 -0.09 26.23
C SER A 481 22.18 -0.90 26.98
N MET A 482 21.23 -1.53 26.28
CA MET A 482 20.21 -2.36 26.92
C MET A 482 20.79 -3.71 27.33
N GLY A 483 20.91 -3.86 28.63
CA GLY A 483 21.13 -5.13 29.31
C GLY A 483 19.98 -5.44 30.26
N GLN A 484 20.12 -6.53 31.02
CA GLN A 484 19.14 -6.92 32.02
C GLN A 484 18.95 -5.78 33.05
N GLY A 485 17.71 -5.30 33.19
CA GLY A 485 17.36 -4.24 34.15
C GLY A 485 17.55 -2.79 33.67
N GLN A 486 17.94 -2.54 32.41
CA GLN A 486 18.13 -1.18 31.89
C GLN A 486 16.85 -0.50 31.36
N GLU A 487 15.75 -1.25 31.25
CA GLU A 487 14.46 -0.74 30.74
C GLU A 487 13.97 0.54 31.46
N PRO A 488 14.02 0.67 32.80
CA PRO A 488 13.59 1.90 33.47
C PRO A 488 14.47 3.11 33.14
N ALA A 489 15.77 2.89 32.94
CA ALA A 489 16.72 3.94 32.58
C ALA A 489 16.51 4.39 31.13
N ALA A 490 16.28 3.46 30.20
CA ALA A 490 15.94 3.76 28.82
C ALA A 490 14.62 4.55 28.71
N ARG A 491 13.57 4.15 29.43
CA ARG A 491 12.30 4.89 29.48
C ARG A 491 12.47 6.32 29.99
N ARG A 492 13.31 6.54 31.01
CA ARG A 492 13.63 7.89 31.51
C ARG A 492 14.40 8.69 30.46
N LEU A 493 15.40 8.10 29.83
CA LEU A 493 16.17 8.74 28.77
C LEU A 493 15.27 9.21 27.63
N VAL A 494 14.35 8.35 27.17
CA VAL A 494 13.39 8.69 26.12
C VAL A 494 12.47 9.84 26.58
N ALA A 495 11.93 9.79 27.80
CA ALA A 495 11.09 10.87 28.33
C ALA A 495 11.85 12.21 28.43
N ASP A 496 13.11 12.17 28.84
CA ASP A 496 13.98 13.35 28.93
C ASP A 496 14.30 13.91 27.54
N CYS A 497 14.58 13.05 26.55
CA CYS A 497 14.82 13.43 25.15
C CYS A 497 13.56 14.05 24.52
N ILE A 498 12.38 13.50 24.81
CA ILE A 498 11.10 14.06 24.34
C ILE A 498 10.87 15.46 24.93
N THR A 499 11.19 15.66 26.21
CA THR A 499 10.88 16.91 26.92
C THR A 499 11.91 18.01 26.64
N ASN A 500 13.20 17.68 26.68
CA ASN A 500 14.30 18.65 26.62
C ASN A 500 14.95 18.73 25.22
N GLY A 501 14.57 17.83 24.32
CA GLY A 501 15.26 17.62 23.05
C GLY A 501 16.62 16.94 23.24
N GLY A 502 17.00 16.11 22.28
CA GLY A 502 18.31 15.45 22.23
C GLY A 502 18.20 14.15 21.46
N TRP A 503 19.34 13.56 21.10
CA TRP A 503 19.35 12.28 20.44
C TRP A 503 19.60 11.19 21.49
N GLY A 504 18.61 10.35 21.73
CA GLY A 504 18.75 9.15 22.54
C GLY A 504 19.12 7.98 21.64
N ASN A 505 20.22 7.28 21.93
CA ASN A 505 20.59 6.04 21.26
C ASN A 505 20.43 4.86 22.22
N ASP A 506 19.61 3.89 21.84
CA ASP A 506 19.36 2.67 22.59
C ASP A 506 19.92 1.46 21.83
N GLN A 507 20.84 0.71 22.47
CA GLN A 507 21.48 -0.48 21.89
C GLN A 507 20.81 -1.76 22.40
N GLN A 508 20.09 -2.51 21.54
CA GLN A 508 19.47 -3.78 21.89
C GLN A 508 20.41 -4.96 21.55
N PHE A 509 19.97 -6.21 21.80
CA PHE A 509 20.47 -7.49 21.24
C PHE A 509 21.25 -7.34 19.91
N PRO A 510 22.14 -8.28 19.52
CA PRO A 510 23.16 -8.14 18.45
C PRO A 510 22.71 -7.62 17.06
N SER A 511 21.44 -7.34 16.85
CA SER A 511 20.75 -6.99 15.62
C SER A 511 19.99 -5.65 15.60
N CYS A 512 19.88 -4.83 16.67
CA CYS A 512 19.11 -3.56 16.62
C CYS A 512 19.70 -2.36 17.42
N TYR A 513 19.79 -1.17 16.81
CA TYR A 513 19.88 0.14 17.51
C TYR A 513 18.63 0.98 17.27
N GLN A 514 18.22 1.81 18.24
CA GLN A 514 17.16 2.81 18.06
C GLN A 514 17.66 4.21 18.39
N VAL A 515 17.42 5.15 17.48
CA VAL A 515 17.81 6.55 17.61
C VAL A 515 16.58 7.44 17.53
N TYR A 516 16.42 8.33 18.51
CA TYR A 516 15.30 9.27 18.58
C TYR A 516 15.75 10.67 18.13
N GLY A 517 15.04 11.26 17.16
CA GLY A 517 15.34 12.61 16.62
C GLY A 517 14.83 13.76 17.51
N ARG A 518 15.37 14.97 17.30
CA ARG A 518 15.08 16.18 18.10
C ARG A 518 13.87 16.97 17.58
N GLY A 519 13.10 17.58 18.49
CA GLY A 519 12.06 18.58 18.20
C GLY A 519 12.53 20.00 17.95
#